data_AF-A0AAX6E454-F1
#
_entry.id   AF-A0AAX6E454-F1
#
_cell.length_a   1.000
_cell.length_b   1.000
_cell.length_c   1.000
_cell.angle_alpha   90.00
_cell.angle_beta   90.00
_cell.angle_gamma   90.00
#
_symmetry.space_group_name_H-M   'P 1'
#
loop_
_entity.id
_entity.type
_entity.pdbx_description
1 polymer ?
#
loop_
_entity_poly.entity_id
_entity_poly.type
_entity_poly.pdbx_seq_one_letter_code
_entity_poly.pdbx_strand_id
1 'polypeptide(L)'
;MASITNPFSSLLPHPKPCRRSPRPRLSIRSSSGDRPSPPASQKLLGLGEGLGKAGAVAVLAASILLSGPAIAFKGGGPYGSEVTRGQNLTGRDFSGKSLIKQDFKTSILRQANFRGAKLIGASFFDSDLTGADLSDADLRGADLSLANFTKANLTNANMEGALATGNTSFKGAVITGADFTDVPLRDDQLEYLCKIADGVNPTTGNATRDTLFCK
;
A
#
# COMPACT_ATOMS: atom_id res chain seq x y z
N MET A 1 -10.32 64.90 -44.15
CA MET A 1 -10.87 63.80 -43.33
C MET A 1 -10.53 62.50 -44.04
N ALA A 2 -9.50 61.81 -43.56
CA ALA A 2 -8.91 60.65 -44.23
C ALA A 2 -9.67 59.38 -43.89
N SER A 3 -10.05 58.63 -44.93
CA SER A 3 -10.62 57.29 -44.86
C SER A 3 -9.47 56.30 -44.70
N ILE A 4 -9.42 55.61 -43.56
CA ILE A 4 -8.44 54.55 -43.31
C ILE A 4 -9.14 53.22 -43.58
N THR A 5 -8.82 52.64 -44.73
CA THR A 5 -9.07 51.25 -45.08
C THR A 5 -8.15 50.35 -44.27
N ASN A 6 -8.71 49.30 -43.66
CA ASN A 6 -8.00 48.36 -42.81
C ASN A 6 -7.65 47.10 -43.64
N PRO A 7 -6.37 46.77 -43.92
CA PRO A 7 -6.02 45.63 -44.74
C PRO A 7 -5.32 44.56 -43.88
N PHE A 8 -6.04 43.82 -43.04
CA PHE A 8 -5.48 42.65 -42.36
C PHE A 8 -6.57 41.59 -42.10
N SER A 9 -7.08 41.00 -43.18
CA SER A 9 -7.63 39.64 -43.14
C SER A 9 -6.51 38.69 -43.50
N SER A 10 -5.88 38.07 -42.50
CA SER A 10 -4.93 36.98 -42.72
C SER A 10 -5.28 35.78 -41.84
N LEU A 11 -5.62 34.73 -42.58
CA LEU A 11 -5.84 33.32 -42.26
C LEU A 11 -5.36 32.83 -40.87
N LEU A 12 -6.31 32.40 -40.05
CA LEU A 12 -6.07 31.42 -39.00
C LEU A 12 -6.07 30.00 -39.62
N PRO A 13 -5.06 29.15 -39.36
CA PRO A 13 -5.13 27.75 -39.76
C PRO A 13 -6.09 26.97 -38.84
N HIS A 14 -7.06 26.29 -39.45
CA HIS A 14 -7.97 25.39 -38.77
C HIS A 14 -7.23 24.21 -38.11
N PRO A 15 -7.66 23.75 -36.92
CA PRO A 15 -7.12 22.53 -36.32
C PRO A 15 -7.51 21.31 -37.16
N LYS A 16 -6.51 20.51 -37.57
CA LYS A 16 -6.72 19.26 -38.29
C LYS A 16 -7.44 18.25 -37.40
N PRO A 17 -8.42 17.49 -37.93
CA PRO A 17 -9.09 16.44 -37.16
C PRO A 17 -8.12 15.28 -36.85
N CYS A 18 -8.07 14.87 -35.59
CA CYS A 18 -7.32 13.69 -35.14
C CYS A 18 -7.81 12.44 -35.89
N ARG A 19 -6.94 11.86 -36.73
CA ARG A 19 -7.13 10.51 -37.28
C ARG A 19 -7.05 9.50 -36.13
N ARG A 20 -8.17 8.84 -35.82
CA ARG A 20 -8.19 7.65 -34.97
C ARG A 20 -7.37 6.55 -35.63
N SER A 21 -6.33 6.09 -34.94
CA SER A 21 -5.63 4.85 -35.27
C SER A 21 -6.58 3.66 -35.11
N PRO A 22 -6.56 2.66 -36.02
CA PRO A 22 -7.39 1.47 -35.87
C PRO A 22 -6.87 0.63 -34.69
N ARG A 23 -7.77 0.23 -33.80
CA ARG A 23 -7.49 -0.71 -32.72
C ARG A 23 -7.02 -2.05 -33.33
N PRO A 24 -6.00 -2.71 -32.76
CA PRO A 24 -5.71 -4.09 -33.15
C PRO A 24 -6.91 -4.98 -32.77
N ARG A 25 -7.45 -5.68 -33.77
CA ARG A 25 -8.43 -6.76 -33.59
C ARG A 25 -7.72 -7.89 -32.84
N LEU A 26 -8.11 -8.15 -31.60
CA LEU A 26 -7.76 -9.40 -30.93
C LEU A 26 -8.48 -10.54 -31.65
N SER A 27 -7.73 -11.31 -32.43
CA SER A 27 -8.18 -12.59 -32.98
C SER A 27 -8.17 -13.62 -31.85
N ILE A 28 -9.35 -13.99 -31.36
CA ILE A 28 -9.51 -15.15 -30.50
C ILE A 28 -9.36 -16.38 -31.40
N ARG A 29 -8.17 -16.99 -31.40
CA ARG A 29 -8.03 -18.38 -31.86
C ARG A 29 -8.66 -19.29 -30.82
N SER A 30 -9.81 -19.83 -31.17
CA SER A 30 -10.35 -21.06 -30.58
C SER A 30 -9.40 -22.21 -30.89
N SER A 31 -8.62 -22.65 -29.89
CA SER A 31 -7.95 -23.95 -29.92
C SER A 31 -8.76 -24.92 -29.07
N SER A 32 -9.47 -25.81 -29.77
CA SER A 32 -10.06 -27.04 -29.27
C SER A 32 -8.97 -28.07 -28.90
N GLY A 33 -9.23 -28.86 -27.84
CA GLY A 33 -8.42 -30.01 -27.38
C GLY A 33 -7.81 -29.72 -26.00
N ASP A 34 -7.99 -30.49 -24.93
CA ASP A 34 -8.60 -31.80 -24.73
C ASP A 34 -9.19 -31.85 -23.30
N ARG A 35 -10.33 -32.54 -23.14
CA ARG A 35 -10.85 -32.92 -21.82
C ARG A 35 -10.17 -34.22 -21.40
N PRO A 36 -9.58 -34.34 -20.20
CA PRO A 36 -9.28 -35.65 -19.67
C PRO A 36 -10.58 -36.30 -19.19
N SER A 37 -10.87 -37.45 -19.79
CA SER A 37 -11.86 -38.44 -19.40
C SER A 37 -11.57 -39.03 -18.02
N PRO A 38 -12.59 -39.55 -17.30
CA PRO A 38 -12.40 -40.18 -15.99
C PRO A 38 -11.74 -41.55 -16.16
N PRO A 39 -10.81 -41.97 -15.27
CA PRO A 39 -10.29 -43.32 -15.33
C PRO A 39 -11.36 -44.32 -14.87
N ALA A 40 -11.44 -45.39 -15.65
CA ALA A 40 -12.37 -46.49 -15.53
C ALA A 40 -12.17 -47.30 -14.25
N SER A 41 -13.31 -47.75 -13.74
CA SER A 41 -13.61 -48.98 -13.01
C SER A 41 -12.46 -49.86 -12.51
N GLN A 42 -12.44 -50.00 -11.19
CA GLN A 42 -11.75 -51.04 -10.43
C GLN A 42 -11.91 -52.42 -11.09
N LYS A 43 -10.78 -53.12 -11.29
CA LYS A 43 -10.75 -54.58 -11.45
C LYS A 43 -9.92 -55.18 -10.33
N LEU A 44 -10.65 -55.76 -9.39
CA LEU A 44 -10.21 -56.69 -8.36
C LEU A 44 -9.76 -57.99 -9.04
N LEU A 45 -8.49 -58.37 -8.87
CA LEU A 45 -8.01 -59.73 -9.09
C LEU A 45 -6.86 -59.98 -8.10
N GLY A 46 -7.17 -60.77 -7.07
CA GLY A 46 -6.16 -61.37 -6.22
C GLY A 46 -5.67 -62.69 -6.81
N LEU A 47 -4.41 -63.02 -6.53
CA LEU A 47 -3.95 -64.31 -5.99
C LEU A 47 -2.41 -64.26 -5.87
N GLY A 48 -1.86 -64.89 -4.83
CA GLY A 48 -0.46 -65.30 -4.82
C GLY A 48 0.27 -65.01 -3.53
N GLU A 49 0.18 -65.95 -2.59
CA GLU A 49 0.94 -66.03 -1.35
C GLU A 49 2.47 -66.10 -1.61
N GLY A 50 3.26 -65.56 -0.67
CA GLY A 50 4.73 -65.65 -0.75
C GLY A 50 5.45 -64.94 0.39
N LEU A 51 5.32 -65.46 1.61
CA LEU A 51 6.08 -65.05 2.79
C LEU A 51 7.51 -65.63 2.71
N GLY A 52 8.56 -64.82 2.70
CA GLY A 52 9.92 -65.37 2.70
C GLY A 52 11.10 -64.40 2.65
N LYS A 53 11.45 -63.84 3.82
CA LYS A 53 12.82 -63.54 4.31
C LYS A 53 13.80 -62.79 3.37
N ALA A 54 14.01 -61.49 3.63
CA ALA A 54 15.33 -60.81 3.64
C ALA A 54 15.14 -59.32 3.99
N GLY A 55 15.08 -59.00 5.29
CA GLY A 55 14.96 -57.61 5.75
C GLY A 55 16.32 -56.95 5.94
N ALA A 56 16.87 -56.37 4.87
CA ALA A 56 17.93 -55.37 4.97
C ALA A 56 17.97 -54.47 3.73
N VAL A 57 17.16 -53.40 3.69
CA VAL A 57 17.56 -52.10 3.10
C VAL A 57 16.78 -51.00 3.84
N ALA A 58 17.49 -50.25 4.68
CA ALA A 58 17.03 -48.96 5.16
C ALA A 58 17.13 -47.95 4.01
N VAL A 59 16.00 -47.49 3.47
CA VAL A 59 16.00 -46.30 2.59
C VAL A 59 15.72 -45.09 3.47
N LEU A 60 16.78 -44.56 4.07
CA LEU A 60 16.83 -43.18 4.54
C LEU A 60 17.13 -42.29 3.34
N ALA A 61 16.15 -41.56 2.82
CA ALA A 61 16.41 -40.35 2.05
C ALA A 61 15.17 -39.44 2.01
N ALA A 62 15.30 -38.35 2.76
CA ALA A 62 14.54 -37.12 2.74
C ALA A 62 13.83 -36.78 1.41
N SER A 63 12.51 -36.60 1.49
CA SER A 63 11.79 -35.61 0.69
C SER A 63 11.13 -34.62 1.63
N ILE A 64 12.02 -33.85 2.26
CA ILE A 64 11.76 -32.62 2.99
C ILE A 64 11.16 -31.59 2.00
N LEU A 65 10.09 -30.92 2.45
CA LEU A 65 9.49 -29.67 1.93
C LEU A 65 8.64 -29.75 0.65
N LEU A 66 7.33 -29.96 0.81
CA LEU A 66 6.36 -29.13 0.09
C LEU A 66 6.39 -27.71 0.68
N SER A 67 7.52 -27.01 0.56
CA SER A 67 7.49 -25.56 0.51
C SER A 67 7.03 -25.23 -0.91
N GLY A 68 5.71 -25.15 -1.10
CA GLY A 68 5.18 -24.40 -2.23
C GLY A 68 5.80 -22.99 -2.19
N PRO A 69 6.01 -22.33 -3.34
CA PRO A 69 6.45 -20.95 -3.34
C PRO A 69 5.27 -20.09 -2.88
N ALA A 70 5.04 -20.03 -1.57
CA ALA A 70 4.54 -18.81 -0.98
C ALA A 70 5.65 -17.79 -1.24
N ILE A 71 5.51 -17.00 -2.30
CA ILE A 71 6.32 -15.82 -2.55
C ILE A 71 5.98 -14.85 -1.41
N ALA A 72 6.62 -15.07 -0.26
CA ALA A 72 6.53 -14.20 0.88
C ALA A 72 7.29 -12.92 0.51
N PHE A 73 6.57 -11.90 0.07
CA PHE A 73 6.98 -10.52 0.37
C PHE A 73 7.04 -10.44 1.89
N LYS A 74 8.22 -10.70 2.46
CA LYS A 74 8.43 -10.70 3.90
C LYS A 74 8.29 -9.25 4.37
N GLY A 75 7.08 -8.88 4.81
CA GLY A 75 6.82 -7.62 5.49
C GLY A 75 7.82 -7.46 6.63
N GLY A 76 8.37 -6.26 6.80
CA GLY A 76 9.57 -6.04 7.60
C GLY A 76 9.36 -5.89 9.11
N GLY A 77 8.13 -6.09 9.60
CA GLY A 77 7.79 -6.05 11.03
C GLY A 77 7.56 -7.44 11.64
N PRO A 78 7.19 -7.52 12.93
CA PRO A 78 7.06 -8.79 13.66
C PRO A 78 5.88 -9.65 13.19
N TYR A 79 4.94 -9.06 12.45
CA TYR A 79 3.83 -9.79 11.86
C TYR A 79 4.16 -10.16 10.42
N GLY A 80 3.91 -11.41 10.04
CA GLY A 80 3.95 -11.81 8.63
C GLY A 80 3.03 -10.91 7.80
N SER A 81 3.39 -10.62 6.54
CA SER A 81 2.62 -9.71 5.69
C SER A 81 1.16 -10.15 5.52
N GLU A 82 0.89 -11.45 5.49
CA GLU A 82 -0.46 -12.03 5.44
C GLU A 82 -1.35 -11.63 6.63
N VAL A 83 -0.75 -11.30 7.77
CA VAL A 83 -1.47 -10.96 9.01
C VAL A 83 -1.94 -9.51 9.01
N THR A 84 -1.23 -8.63 8.31
CA THR A 84 -1.50 -7.19 8.37
C THR A 84 -1.97 -6.59 7.05
N ARG A 85 -1.58 -7.16 5.91
CA ARG A 85 -1.90 -6.64 4.57
C ARG A 85 -3.30 -7.04 4.12
N GLY A 86 -4.06 -6.07 3.61
CA GLY A 86 -5.41 -6.28 3.09
C GLY A 86 -6.40 -6.78 4.14
N GLN A 87 -6.06 -6.63 5.43
CA GLN A 87 -6.86 -7.17 6.53
C GLN A 87 -7.81 -6.12 7.09
N ASN A 88 -8.90 -6.57 7.71
CA ASN A 88 -9.70 -5.74 8.58
C ASN A 88 -9.16 -5.79 10.01
N LEU A 89 -8.54 -4.68 10.40
CA LEU A 89 -7.87 -4.46 11.68
C LEU A 89 -8.51 -3.28 12.43
N THR A 90 -9.80 -3.03 12.20
CA THR A 90 -10.57 -1.98 12.87
C THR A 90 -10.45 -2.14 14.40
N GLY A 91 -10.12 -1.05 15.10
CA GLY A 91 -10.03 -1.00 16.55
C GLY A 91 -8.89 -1.82 17.18
N ARG A 92 -7.96 -2.37 16.37
CA ARG A 92 -6.87 -3.20 16.89
C ARG A 92 -5.83 -2.37 17.63
N ASP A 93 -5.27 -2.96 18.68
CA ASP A 93 -4.25 -2.32 19.51
C ASP A 93 -2.83 -2.74 19.11
N PHE A 94 -2.09 -1.75 18.62
CA PHE A 94 -0.69 -1.78 18.22
C PHE A 94 0.17 -0.80 19.04
N SER A 95 -0.36 -0.25 20.13
CA SER A 95 0.33 0.75 20.94
C SER A 95 1.68 0.25 21.47
N GLY A 96 2.70 1.11 21.39
CA GLY A 96 4.08 0.84 21.81
C GLY A 96 4.80 -0.27 21.03
N LYS A 97 4.16 -0.91 20.03
CA LYS A 97 4.76 -2.04 19.33
C LYS A 97 5.84 -1.59 18.35
N SER A 98 6.84 -2.44 18.17
CA SER A 98 7.82 -2.30 17.09
C SER A 98 7.25 -2.89 15.81
N LEU A 99 6.91 -2.05 14.85
CA LEU A 99 6.27 -2.38 13.57
C LEU A 99 7.07 -1.81 12.38
N ILE A 100 8.39 -1.70 12.57
CA ILE A 100 9.34 -1.24 11.57
C ILE A 100 9.08 -2.01 10.27
N LYS A 101 8.92 -1.31 9.13
CA LYS A 101 8.69 -1.90 7.81
C LYS A 101 7.49 -2.85 7.70
N GLN A 102 6.54 -2.81 8.65
CA GLN A 102 5.34 -3.64 8.60
C GLN A 102 4.49 -3.29 7.38
N ASP A 103 3.92 -4.31 6.73
CA ASP A 103 3.08 -4.17 5.54
C ASP A 103 1.59 -4.08 5.94
N PHE A 104 1.03 -2.88 5.99
CA PHE A 104 -0.40 -2.60 6.20
C PHE A 104 -1.11 -2.19 4.91
N LYS A 105 -0.53 -2.47 3.74
CA LYS A 105 -1.10 -2.05 2.46
C LYS A 105 -2.55 -2.50 2.32
N THR A 106 -3.40 -1.64 1.77
CA THR A 106 -4.82 -1.89 1.47
C THR A 106 -5.66 -2.36 2.67
N SER A 107 -5.24 -2.05 3.90
CA SER A 107 -5.89 -2.56 5.12
C SER A 107 -6.90 -1.58 5.68
N ILE A 108 -7.88 -2.09 6.43
CA ILE A 108 -8.86 -1.29 7.16
C ILE A 108 -8.37 -1.16 8.61
N LEU A 109 -7.88 0.02 8.98
CA LEU A 109 -7.26 0.35 10.27
C LEU A 109 -8.05 1.43 11.03
N ARG A 110 -9.35 1.53 10.75
CA ARG A 110 -10.23 2.50 11.41
C ARG A 110 -10.15 2.35 12.92
N GLN A 111 -9.97 3.45 13.64
CA GLN A 111 -9.89 3.46 15.11
C GLN A 111 -8.80 2.54 15.70
N ALA A 112 -7.83 2.07 14.89
CA ALA A 112 -6.71 1.31 15.41
C ALA A 112 -5.82 2.19 16.30
N ASN A 113 -5.24 1.60 17.35
CA ASN A 113 -4.35 2.29 18.27
C ASN A 113 -2.90 1.97 17.93
N PHE A 114 -2.18 2.95 17.38
CA PHE A 114 -0.75 2.93 17.10
C PHE A 114 0.03 3.90 18.01
N ARG A 115 -0.56 4.31 19.14
CA ARG A 115 0.07 5.26 20.06
C ARG A 115 1.48 4.80 20.46
N GLY A 116 2.49 5.64 20.24
CA GLY A 116 3.88 5.34 20.58
C GLY A 116 4.50 4.18 19.80
N ALA A 117 3.87 3.70 18.73
CA ALA A 117 4.40 2.59 17.93
C ALA A 117 5.62 3.03 17.09
N LYS A 118 6.56 2.10 16.87
CA LYS A 118 7.69 2.31 15.96
C LYS A 118 7.33 1.81 14.58
N LEU A 119 6.98 2.71 13.67
CA LEU A 119 6.47 2.45 12.32
C LEU A 119 7.46 2.89 11.23
N ILE A 120 8.76 2.96 11.57
CA ILE A 120 9.82 3.39 10.65
C ILE A 120 9.77 2.53 9.38
N GLY A 121 9.54 3.17 8.22
CA GLY A 121 9.44 2.50 6.92
C GLY A 121 8.22 1.58 6.74
N ALA A 122 7.25 1.60 7.65
CA ALA A 122 6.00 0.85 7.50
C ALA A 122 5.23 1.33 6.25
N SER A 123 4.45 0.44 5.65
CA SER A 123 3.64 0.79 4.48
C SER A 123 2.16 0.79 4.82
N PHE A 124 1.54 1.95 4.69
CA PHE A 124 0.12 2.21 4.82
C PHE A 124 -0.52 2.50 3.46
N PHE A 125 0.14 2.12 2.37
CA PHE A 125 -0.33 2.40 1.01
C PHE A 125 -1.79 1.98 0.82
N ASP A 126 -2.63 2.92 0.40
CA ASP A 126 -4.07 2.71 0.13
C ASP A 126 -4.85 2.10 1.32
N SER A 127 -4.41 2.38 2.55
CA SER A 127 -5.08 1.92 3.77
C SER A 127 -6.04 2.97 4.36
N ASP A 128 -7.04 2.50 5.11
CA ASP A 128 -8.01 3.37 5.78
C ASP A 128 -7.72 3.48 7.28
N LEU A 129 -7.10 4.58 7.69
CA LEU A 129 -6.78 4.91 9.08
C LEU A 129 -7.79 5.89 9.70
N THR A 130 -9.04 5.93 9.21
CA THR A 130 -10.04 6.87 9.72
C THR A 130 -10.19 6.76 11.24
N GLY A 131 -9.90 7.84 11.96
CA GLY A 131 -9.99 7.89 13.42
C GLY A 131 -8.93 7.07 14.18
N ALA A 132 -7.87 6.60 13.52
CA ALA A 132 -6.78 5.89 14.20
C ALA A 132 -5.99 6.82 15.14
N ASP A 133 -5.46 6.27 16.22
CA ASP A 133 -4.56 6.99 17.13
C ASP A 133 -3.10 6.67 16.81
N LEU A 134 -2.36 7.64 16.27
CA LEU A 134 -0.93 7.56 15.98
C LEU A 134 -0.15 8.57 16.83
N SER A 135 -0.71 9.00 17.96
CA SER A 135 -0.03 9.93 18.83
C SER A 135 1.31 9.36 19.33
N ASP A 136 2.34 10.20 19.37
CA ASP A 136 3.71 9.84 19.76
C ASP A 136 4.36 8.75 18.88
N ALA A 137 3.79 8.40 17.71
CA ALA A 137 4.32 7.35 16.84
C ALA A 137 5.53 7.82 16.00
N ASP A 138 6.45 6.90 15.72
CA ASP A 138 7.60 7.11 14.84
C ASP A 138 7.30 6.56 13.44
N LEU A 139 6.90 7.43 12.51
CA LEU A 139 6.50 7.15 11.13
C LEU A 139 7.59 7.49 10.12
N ARG A 140 8.85 7.63 10.56
CA ARG A 140 9.94 8.05 9.66
C ARG A 140 10.08 7.16 8.44
N GLY A 141 10.11 7.77 7.26
CA GLY A 141 10.20 7.06 5.98
C GLY A 141 9.02 6.12 5.66
N ALA A 142 7.89 6.22 6.39
CA ALA A 142 6.72 5.39 6.11
C ALA A 142 6.07 5.77 4.76
N ASP A 143 5.50 4.78 4.08
CA ASP A 143 4.72 5.03 2.86
C ASP A 143 3.25 5.23 3.22
N LEU A 144 2.79 6.47 3.13
CA LEU A 144 1.44 6.94 3.45
C LEU A 144 0.62 7.25 2.18
N SER A 145 1.11 6.83 1.00
CA SER A 145 0.52 7.20 -0.27
C SER A 145 -0.88 6.60 -0.43
N LEU A 146 -1.82 7.41 -0.92
CA LEU A 146 -3.25 7.06 -1.07
C LEU A 146 -4.00 6.72 0.24
N ALA A 147 -3.35 6.84 1.39
CA ALA A 147 -3.96 6.47 2.67
C ALA A 147 -4.96 7.51 3.18
N ASN A 148 -5.95 7.06 3.94
CA ASN A 148 -6.96 7.93 4.53
C ASN A 148 -6.69 8.14 6.03
N PHE A 149 -6.16 9.32 6.41
CA PHE A 149 -5.96 9.76 7.79
C PHE A 149 -7.08 10.68 8.29
N THR A 150 -8.28 10.60 7.69
CA THR A 150 -9.40 11.44 8.12
C THR A 150 -9.69 11.23 9.61
N LYS A 151 -9.69 12.32 10.39
CA LYS A 151 -9.86 12.30 11.86
C LYS A 151 -8.83 11.48 12.65
N ALA A 152 -7.69 11.12 12.06
CA ALA A 152 -6.62 10.44 12.79
C ALA A 152 -5.95 11.39 13.79
N ASN A 153 -5.47 10.85 14.90
CA ASN A 153 -4.65 11.59 15.85
C ASN A 153 -3.17 11.40 15.51
N LEU A 154 -2.48 12.45 15.06
CA LEU A 154 -1.06 12.49 14.75
C LEU A 154 -0.28 13.38 15.74
N THR A 155 -0.86 13.69 16.90
CA THR A 155 -0.19 14.51 17.92
C THR A 155 1.20 13.95 18.25
N ASN A 156 2.23 14.80 18.17
CA ASN A 156 3.64 14.45 18.40
C ASN A 156 4.23 13.37 17.48
N ALA A 157 3.52 12.94 16.43
CA ALA A 157 4.03 11.92 15.52
C ALA A 157 5.24 12.47 14.74
N ASN A 158 6.29 11.66 14.61
CA ASN A 158 7.42 11.99 13.76
C ASN A 158 7.22 11.37 12.38
N MET A 159 6.96 12.19 11.36
CA MET A 159 6.77 11.74 9.97
C MET A 159 7.94 12.12 9.06
N GLU A 160 9.13 12.39 9.61
CA GLU A 160 10.29 12.79 8.82
C GLU A 160 10.54 11.83 7.64
N GLY A 161 10.56 12.39 6.42
CA GLY A 161 10.77 11.65 5.17
C GLY A 161 9.64 10.68 4.79
N ALA A 162 8.48 10.71 5.44
CA ALA A 162 7.33 9.90 5.04
C ALA A 162 6.78 10.32 3.67
N LEU A 163 6.25 9.37 2.90
CA LEU A 163 5.70 9.64 1.57
C LEU A 163 4.18 9.79 1.63
N ALA A 164 3.66 11.01 1.52
CA ALA A 164 2.22 11.31 1.56
C ALA A 164 1.65 11.69 0.17
N THR A 165 1.92 10.86 -0.84
CA THR A 165 1.61 11.16 -2.24
C THR A 165 0.21 10.69 -2.69
N GLY A 166 -0.26 11.21 -3.83
CA GLY A 166 -1.57 10.86 -4.37
C GLY A 166 -2.72 11.36 -3.48
N ASN A 167 -3.89 10.71 -3.50
CA ASN A 167 -5.08 11.20 -2.78
C ASN A 167 -5.06 11.02 -1.24
N THR A 168 -3.88 11.03 -0.60
CA THR A 168 -3.75 10.98 0.86
C THR A 168 -4.52 12.13 1.51
N SER A 169 -5.42 11.79 2.44
CA SER A 169 -6.31 12.74 3.12
C SER A 169 -5.96 12.88 4.59
N PHE A 170 -5.77 14.12 5.06
CA PHE A 170 -5.58 14.48 6.47
C PHE A 170 -6.80 15.22 7.06
N LYS A 171 -7.95 15.17 6.40
CA LYS A 171 -9.11 15.97 6.78
C LYS A 171 -9.56 15.67 8.21
N GLY A 172 -9.57 16.69 9.07
CA GLY A 172 -9.94 16.59 10.48
C GLY A 172 -8.92 15.86 11.35
N ALA A 173 -7.74 15.52 10.81
CA ALA A 173 -6.66 14.97 11.62
C ALA A 173 -6.16 16.01 12.63
N VAL A 174 -5.72 15.54 13.79
CA VAL A 174 -5.06 16.38 14.80
C VAL A 174 -3.56 16.26 14.56
N ILE A 175 -2.86 17.37 14.34
CA ILE A 175 -1.44 17.39 13.97
C ILE A 175 -0.56 18.21 14.93
N THR A 176 -1.08 18.58 16.10
CA THR A 176 -0.34 19.37 17.09
C THR A 176 0.97 18.69 17.46
N GLY A 177 2.10 19.37 17.25
CA GLY A 177 3.43 18.82 17.50
C GLY A 177 3.86 17.71 16.53
N ALA A 178 3.14 17.44 15.45
CA ALA A 178 3.60 16.51 14.42
C ALA A 178 4.80 17.10 13.65
N ASP A 179 5.76 16.26 13.25
CA ASP A 179 6.93 16.67 12.47
C ASP A 179 6.77 16.21 11.01
N PHE A 180 6.72 17.17 10.07
CA PHE A 180 6.57 16.93 8.63
C PHE A 180 7.86 17.16 7.84
N THR A 181 9.03 17.17 8.50
CA THR A 181 10.32 17.40 7.83
C THR A 181 10.49 16.46 6.64
N ASP A 182 10.85 16.99 5.48
CA ASP A 182 11.04 16.22 4.24
C ASP A 182 9.84 15.38 3.78
N VAL A 183 8.61 15.72 4.21
CA VAL A 183 7.38 15.10 3.70
C VAL A 183 6.91 15.84 2.45
N PRO A 184 6.90 15.21 1.27
CA PRO A 184 6.37 15.83 0.07
C PRO A 184 4.85 15.95 0.17
N LEU A 185 4.35 17.18 0.24
CA LEU A 185 2.92 17.52 0.26
C LEU A 185 2.57 18.38 -0.95
N ARG A 186 1.35 18.22 -1.46
CA ARG A 186 0.79 19.12 -2.47
C ARG A 186 0.35 20.44 -1.85
N ASP A 187 0.25 21.48 -2.68
CA ASP A 187 -0.18 22.81 -2.28
C ASP A 187 -1.53 22.81 -1.54
N ASP A 188 -2.51 22.00 -1.97
CA ASP A 188 -3.82 21.88 -1.32
C ASP A 188 -3.74 21.23 0.07
N GLN A 189 -2.84 20.25 0.23
CA GLN A 189 -2.59 19.60 1.52
C GLN A 189 -1.89 20.59 2.47
N LEU A 190 -0.86 21.30 1.99
CA LEU A 190 -0.16 22.33 2.76
C LEU A 190 -1.12 23.44 3.20
N GLU A 191 -1.96 23.96 2.31
CA GLU A 191 -2.93 25.00 2.64
C GLU A 191 -3.90 24.54 3.74
N TYR A 192 -4.36 23.29 3.69
CA TYR A 192 -5.22 22.73 4.72
C TYR A 192 -4.49 22.55 6.04
N LEU A 193 -3.32 21.91 6.03
CA LEU A 193 -2.55 21.59 7.23
C LEU A 193 -2.07 22.86 7.94
N CYS A 194 -1.62 23.88 7.20
CA CYS A 194 -1.17 25.15 7.78
C CYS A 194 -2.28 25.92 8.53
N LYS A 195 -3.57 25.66 8.25
CA LYS A 195 -4.70 26.24 8.99
C LYS A 195 -4.87 25.63 10.40
N ILE A 196 -4.41 24.39 10.59
CA ILE A 196 -4.58 23.63 11.83
C ILE A 196 -3.26 23.32 12.54
N ALA A 197 -2.12 23.67 11.93
CA ALA A 197 -0.79 23.37 12.45
C ALA A 197 -0.40 24.28 13.63
N ASP A 198 -0.06 23.64 14.75
CA ASP A 198 0.47 24.25 15.96
C ASP A 198 1.37 23.26 16.74
N GLY A 199 2.00 23.73 17.81
CA GLY A 199 2.83 22.91 18.70
C GLY A 199 4.27 22.67 18.22
N VAL A 200 5.02 21.97 19.07
CA VAL A 200 6.41 21.58 18.88
C VAL A 200 6.52 20.10 19.18
N ASN A 201 7.17 19.35 18.30
CA ASN A 201 7.37 17.93 18.51
C ASN A 201 8.31 17.69 19.71
N PRO A 202 7.88 16.97 20.75
CA PRO A 202 8.70 16.77 21.95
C PRO A 202 9.91 15.86 21.71
N THR A 203 9.94 15.11 20.62
CA THR A 203 11.04 14.19 20.28
C THR A 203 12.10 14.87 19.42
N THR A 204 11.70 15.67 18.44
CA THR A 204 12.64 16.32 17.50
C THR A 204 12.96 17.76 17.88
N GLY A 205 12.09 18.43 18.64
CA GLY A 205 12.19 19.85 18.96
C GLY A 205 11.74 20.79 17.82
N ASN A 206 11.28 20.25 16.70
CA ASN A 206 10.83 21.04 15.56
C ASN A 206 9.38 21.53 15.76
N ALA A 207 9.12 22.79 15.41
CA ALA A 207 7.76 23.32 15.39
C ALA A 207 7.00 22.81 14.16
N THR A 208 5.77 22.33 14.33
CA THR A 208 4.98 21.73 13.24
C THR A 208 4.80 22.70 12.06
N ARG A 209 4.55 23.98 12.34
CA ARG A 209 4.39 25.02 11.32
C ARG A 209 5.65 25.24 10.48
N ASP A 210 6.82 25.14 11.11
CA ASP A 210 8.12 25.33 10.45
C ASP A 210 8.43 24.16 9.53
N THR A 211 8.16 22.92 9.98
CA THR A 211 8.34 21.70 9.17
C THR A 211 7.41 21.65 7.96
N LEU A 212 6.25 22.31 8.04
CA LEU A 212 5.30 22.48 6.94
C LEU A 212 5.60 23.69 6.05
N PHE A 213 6.62 24.50 6.36
CA PHE A 213 6.93 25.75 5.69
C PHE A 213 5.73 26.71 5.58
N CYS A 214 4.89 26.74 6.62
CA CYS A 214 3.74 27.64 6.67
C CYS A 214 4.22 29.11 6.70
N LYS A 215 3.59 29.96 5.89
CA LYS A 215 3.82 31.41 5.88
C LYS A 215 2.98 32.14 6.91
#